data_AF-A0A832CKV5-F1
#
_entry.id   AF-A0A832CKV5-F1
#
_cell.length_a   1.000
_cell.length_b   1.000
_cell.length_c   1.000
_cell.angle_alpha   90.00
_cell.angle_beta   90.00
_cell.angle_gamma   90.00
#
_symmetry.space_group_name_H-M   'P 1'
#
loop_
_entity.id
_entity.type
_entity.pdbx_description
1 polymer ?
#
loop_
_entity_poly.entity_id
_entity_poly.type
_entity_poly.pdbx_seq_one_letter_code
_entity_poly.pdbx_strand_id
1 'polypeptide(L)'
;MAGVEWYDSGIGFAVPLVQVLQVLPRLQQGQDLYPGVMGISLSTERLHSSPAVIAACVPNSPAYKAGLRPGDRIIEVDGRPIERQVQLLNEVHRRYAGDVLSLAVQRGEQRLEFQVELVREIPPYQRPFLGILPRREADGASSGVTVRYVYPDSPAAAADMQPADRLVLLEGKPLTNAEDLALRLSSFEVGSRLRLAVERGNEVRQLELVLAAEPEHIPPELPPARDALPLPPERPARGPLPLKIPEFQQECLLYVPESYDPRFRYGLAVWLHGPGGFQEEALLARWQRACADHDLILVAPRALDPNQWGRADLEFIRKVLDQVRSRYSIDPLRVAAHGYQTGGAMAYVLAFNLRDLIRGVAAVDAPLPLPPPENDPLQRLTVLLTTARASTYARQIDAAISALRARKYSLTVLDQGDQARYLSDDEFSQLLRWLDSLDRI
;
A
#
# COMPACT_ATOMS: atom_id res chain seq x y z
N MET A 1 18.71 -37.85 4.00
CA MET A 1 18.59 -38.69 2.79
C MET A 1 18.24 -37.76 1.64
N ALA A 2 19.16 -37.62 0.68
CA ALA A 2 18.86 -36.98 -0.60
C ALA A 2 18.00 -37.95 -1.41
N GLY A 3 16.74 -37.60 -1.64
CA GLY A 3 15.80 -38.39 -2.44
C GLY A 3 16.00 -38.08 -3.91
N VAL A 4 16.68 -38.97 -4.61
CA VAL A 4 16.76 -39.00 -6.07
C VAL A 4 15.73 -40.01 -6.56
N GLU A 5 14.52 -39.53 -6.85
CA GLU A 5 13.63 -40.17 -7.82
C GLU A 5 12.97 -39.03 -8.62
N TRP A 6 13.65 -38.65 -9.70
CA TRP A 6 13.19 -37.61 -10.62
C TRP A 6 12.69 -38.26 -11.91
N TYR A 7 11.46 -37.94 -12.26
CA TYR A 7 11.18 -37.50 -13.61
C TYR A 7 12.13 -36.32 -13.89
N ASP A 8 13.27 -36.59 -14.54
CA ASP A 8 14.24 -35.57 -14.88
C ASP A 8 13.72 -34.76 -16.07
N SER A 9 13.46 -33.48 -15.86
CA SER A 9 13.13 -32.54 -16.94
C SER A 9 14.37 -32.09 -17.74
N GLY A 10 15.56 -32.63 -17.41
CA GLY A 10 16.85 -32.23 -17.97
C GLY A 10 17.39 -30.92 -17.39
N ILE A 11 16.82 -30.42 -16.28
CA ILE A 11 17.20 -29.16 -15.65
C ILE A 11 17.85 -29.44 -14.30
N GLY A 12 19.19 -29.40 -14.28
CA GLY A 12 19.99 -29.46 -13.07
C GLY A 12 20.43 -28.06 -12.60
N PHE A 13 20.27 -27.78 -11.32
CA PHE A 13 20.79 -26.55 -10.69
C PHE A 13 22.01 -26.90 -9.83
N ALA A 14 23.09 -26.12 -9.97
CA ALA A 14 24.28 -26.25 -9.15
C ALA A 14 24.65 -24.91 -8.53
N VAL A 15 25.03 -24.93 -7.25
CA VAL A 15 25.63 -23.77 -6.58
C VAL A 15 27.13 -23.77 -6.89
N PRO A 16 27.70 -22.70 -7.47
CA PRO A 16 29.13 -22.66 -7.78
C PRO A 16 29.98 -22.81 -6.53
N LEU A 17 30.95 -23.73 -6.53
CA LEU A 17 31.85 -23.99 -5.40
C LEU A 17 32.56 -22.72 -4.92
N VAL A 18 32.90 -21.80 -5.83
CA VAL A 18 33.53 -20.51 -5.50
C VAL A 18 32.68 -19.70 -4.51
N GLN A 19 31.35 -19.72 -4.63
CA GLN A 19 30.45 -19.02 -3.71
C GLN A 19 30.46 -19.67 -2.32
N VAL A 20 30.52 -21.00 -2.25
CA VAL A 20 30.59 -21.74 -0.99
C VAL A 20 31.93 -21.49 -0.28
N LEU A 21 33.04 -21.50 -1.01
CA LEU A 21 34.37 -21.28 -0.45
C LEU A 21 34.55 -19.88 0.13
N GLN A 22 33.86 -18.86 -0.42
CA GLN A 22 33.90 -17.49 0.10
C GLN A 22 33.27 -17.37 1.50
N VAL A 23 32.28 -18.21 1.82
CA VAL A 23 31.55 -18.12 3.10
C VAL A 23 31.91 -19.22 4.10
N LEU A 24 32.60 -20.26 3.63
CA LEU A 24 33.03 -21.39 4.45
C LEU A 24 33.76 -20.98 5.75
N PRO A 25 34.67 -19.99 5.76
CA PRO A 25 35.32 -19.57 7.01
C PRO A 25 34.34 -19.04 8.07
N ARG A 26 33.31 -18.30 7.67
CA ARG A 26 32.26 -17.78 8.58
C ARG A 26 31.45 -18.94 9.16
N LEU A 27 31.07 -19.90 8.32
CA LEU A 27 30.35 -21.11 8.74
C LEU A 27 31.19 -21.99 9.69
N GLN A 28 32.49 -22.14 9.43
CA GLN A 28 33.42 -22.89 10.29
C GLN A 28 33.56 -22.26 11.69
N GLN A 29 33.36 -20.96 11.81
CA GLN A 29 33.34 -20.22 13.09
C GLN A 29 31.98 -20.32 13.81
N GLY A 30 31.01 -21.07 13.27
CA GLY A 30 29.66 -21.19 13.82
C GLY A 30 28.79 -19.96 13.59
N GLN A 31 29.14 -19.08 12.63
CA GLN A 31 28.30 -17.94 12.28
C GLN A 31 27.17 -18.39 11.35
N ASP A 32 25.94 -18.05 11.71
CA ASP A 32 24.80 -18.16 10.81
C ASP A 32 24.89 -17.10 9.71
N LEU A 33 24.59 -17.50 8.48
CA LEU A 33 24.55 -16.61 7.33
C LEU A 33 23.12 -16.19 7.03
N TYR A 34 22.89 -14.88 7.03
CA TYR A 34 21.60 -14.29 6.69
C TYR A 34 21.74 -13.45 5.42
N PRO A 35 20.75 -13.47 4.50
CA PRO A 35 20.74 -12.59 3.34
C PRO A 35 20.93 -11.13 3.75
N GLY A 36 21.75 -10.39 3.01
CA GLY A 36 22.01 -8.98 3.27
C GLY A 36 20.91 -8.08 2.68
N VAL A 37 20.48 -7.09 3.44
CA VAL A 37 19.56 -6.04 3.01
C VAL A 37 20.17 -4.64 3.22
N MET A 38 19.88 -3.72 2.30
CA MET A 38 20.32 -2.31 2.38
C MET A 38 19.17 -1.31 2.56
N GLY A 39 17.91 -1.73 2.35
CA GLY A 39 16.72 -0.88 2.53
C GLY A 39 16.44 0.10 1.39
N ILE A 40 16.51 -0.36 0.14
CA ILE A 40 16.04 0.39 -1.03
C ILE A 40 14.86 -0.33 -1.67
N SER A 41 13.94 0.45 -2.23
CA SER A 41 12.89 -0.03 -3.12
C SER A 41 13.16 0.51 -4.53
N LEU A 42 13.14 -0.37 -5.53
CA LEU A 42 13.34 -0.01 -6.93
C LEU A 42 12.00 0.30 -7.59
N SER A 43 12.01 1.09 -8.67
CA SER A 43 10.80 1.33 -9.46
C SER A 43 10.24 0.01 -10.00
N THR A 44 8.94 -0.21 -9.85
CA THR A 44 8.25 -1.46 -10.23
C THR A 44 8.02 -1.60 -11.73
N GLU A 45 8.40 -0.63 -12.55
CA GLU A 45 8.29 -0.76 -14.00
C GLU A 45 9.25 -1.86 -14.49
N ARG A 46 8.71 -2.93 -15.09
CA ARG A 46 9.41 -3.96 -15.89
C ARG A 46 10.83 -4.32 -15.41
N LEU A 47 10.93 -5.08 -14.31
CA LEU A 47 12.19 -5.55 -13.68
C LEU A 47 13.31 -5.95 -14.68
N HIS A 48 12.96 -6.63 -15.78
CA HIS A 48 13.93 -7.16 -16.73
C HIS A 48 14.53 -6.14 -17.71
N SER A 49 13.87 -5.01 -17.93
CA SER A 49 14.27 -3.97 -18.91
C SER A 49 14.58 -2.62 -18.28
N SER A 50 14.21 -2.41 -17.01
CA SER A 50 14.32 -1.09 -16.39
C SER A 50 15.67 -0.84 -15.74
N PRO A 51 16.15 0.42 -15.78
CA PRO A 51 17.37 0.81 -15.09
C PRO A 51 17.20 0.69 -13.56
N ALA A 52 18.32 0.46 -12.88
CA ALA A 52 18.37 0.33 -11.42
C ALA A 52 18.24 1.69 -10.71
N VAL A 53 17.06 2.30 -10.79
CA VAL A 53 16.74 3.57 -10.14
C VAL A 53 16.07 3.32 -8.80
N ILE A 54 16.61 3.95 -7.74
CA ILE A 54 16.03 3.95 -6.41
C ILE A 54 14.72 4.74 -6.46
N ALA A 55 13.60 4.08 -6.22
CA ALA A 55 12.29 4.73 -6.14
C ALA A 55 11.95 5.17 -4.71
N ALA A 56 12.37 4.40 -3.70
CA ALA A 56 12.34 4.82 -2.32
C ALA A 56 13.57 4.29 -1.57
N CYS A 57 13.96 5.00 -0.51
CA CYS A 57 14.97 4.55 0.42
C CYS A 57 14.34 4.53 1.81
N VAL A 58 14.36 3.36 2.45
CA VAL A 58 13.74 3.19 3.77
C VAL A 58 14.52 4.04 4.77
N PRO A 59 13.86 4.94 5.51
CA PRO A 59 14.56 5.76 6.49
C PRO A 59 15.27 4.91 7.56
N ASN A 60 16.38 5.41 8.12
CA ASN A 60 17.29 4.67 9.01
C ASN A 60 17.94 3.38 8.47
N SER A 61 17.70 2.99 7.22
CA SER A 61 18.37 1.85 6.58
C SER A 61 19.86 2.12 6.28
N PRO A 62 20.67 1.08 6.02
CA PRO A 62 22.06 1.27 5.58
C PRO A 62 22.20 2.17 4.36
N ALA A 63 21.34 2.01 3.34
CA ALA A 63 21.35 2.86 2.15
C ALA A 63 21.06 4.33 2.49
N TYR A 64 20.08 4.57 3.37
CA TYR A 64 19.72 5.92 3.81
C TYR A 64 20.88 6.61 4.51
N LYS A 65 21.51 5.90 5.45
CA LYS A 65 22.68 6.35 6.23
C LYS A 65 23.90 6.61 5.35
N ALA A 66 24.09 5.79 4.31
CA ALA A 66 25.16 5.99 3.34
C ALA A 66 24.97 7.24 2.47
N GLY A 67 23.76 7.80 2.40
CA GLY A 67 23.49 9.01 1.61
C GLY A 67 22.81 8.74 0.26
N LEU A 68 22.38 7.50 0.00
CA LEU A 68 21.55 7.17 -1.16
C LEU A 68 20.17 7.82 -1.03
N ARG A 69 19.61 8.24 -2.15
CA ARG A 69 18.33 8.96 -2.21
C ARG A 69 17.46 8.46 -3.36
N PRO A 70 16.13 8.63 -3.28
CA PRO A 70 15.25 8.41 -4.42
C PRO A 70 15.72 9.22 -5.64
N GLY A 71 15.64 8.61 -6.82
CA GLY A 71 16.14 9.15 -8.09
C GLY A 71 17.59 8.79 -8.42
N ASP A 72 18.37 8.27 -7.47
CA ASP A 72 19.71 7.76 -7.76
C ASP A 72 19.62 6.54 -8.67
N ARG A 73 20.33 6.57 -9.80
CA ARG A 73 20.50 5.41 -10.68
C ARG A 73 21.77 4.67 -10.30
N ILE A 74 21.67 3.45 -9.81
CA ILE A 74 22.82 2.60 -9.55
C ILE A 74 23.39 2.12 -10.88
N ILE A 75 24.65 2.47 -11.14
CA ILE A 75 25.36 2.18 -12.39
C ILE A 75 26.52 1.19 -12.21
N GLU A 76 26.95 0.95 -10.97
CA GLU A 76 28.02 0.00 -10.66
C GLU A 76 27.88 -0.59 -9.25
N VAL A 77 28.23 -1.87 -9.08
CA VAL A 77 28.35 -2.56 -7.78
C VAL A 77 29.68 -3.32 -7.77
N ASP A 78 30.58 -3.00 -6.83
CA ASP A 78 31.90 -3.61 -6.69
C ASP A 78 32.69 -3.69 -8.00
N GLY A 79 32.73 -2.59 -8.76
CA GLY A 79 33.41 -2.52 -10.06
C GLY A 79 32.63 -3.13 -11.24
N ARG A 80 31.46 -3.74 -11.01
CA ARG A 80 30.64 -4.36 -12.05
C ARG A 80 29.57 -3.41 -12.55
N PRO A 81 29.51 -3.13 -13.87
CA PRO A 81 28.47 -2.28 -14.45
C PRO A 81 27.06 -2.84 -14.22
N ILE A 82 26.15 -1.96 -13.82
CA ILE A 82 24.73 -2.23 -13.62
C ILE A 82 23.93 -1.38 -14.60
N GLU A 83 23.32 -2.05 -15.58
CA GLU A 83 22.42 -1.42 -16.54
C GLU A 83 20.96 -1.62 -16.15
N ARG A 84 20.64 -2.76 -15.51
CA ARG A 84 19.26 -3.22 -15.26
C ARG A 84 19.06 -3.64 -13.81
N GLN A 85 17.84 -3.47 -13.32
CA GLN A 85 17.46 -3.83 -11.93
C GLN A 85 17.79 -5.28 -11.57
N VAL A 86 17.56 -6.24 -12.47
CA VAL A 86 17.89 -7.66 -12.25
C VAL A 86 19.39 -7.88 -11.98
N GLN A 87 20.29 -7.08 -12.59
CA GLN A 87 21.72 -7.19 -12.31
C GLN A 87 22.03 -6.73 -10.89
N LEU A 88 21.46 -5.61 -10.45
CA LEU A 88 21.59 -5.14 -9.08
C LEU A 88 21.07 -6.17 -8.07
N LEU A 89 19.85 -6.68 -8.29
CA LEU A 89 19.26 -7.70 -7.41
C LEU A 89 20.14 -8.95 -7.35
N ASN A 90 20.68 -9.41 -8.48
CA ASN A 90 21.59 -10.55 -8.50
C ASN A 90 22.89 -10.31 -7.73
N GLU A 91 23.45 -9.10 -7.78
CA GLU A 91 24.65 -8.77 -7.02
C GLU A 91 24.37 -8.69 -5.52
N VAL A 92 23.24 -8.07 -5.12
CA VAL A 92 22.86 -7.95 -3.70
C VAL A 92 22.46 -9.32 -3.11
N HIS A 93 21.65 -10.13 -3.80
CA HIS A 93 21.18 -11.43 -3.30
C HIS A 93 22.29 -12.48 -3.10
N ARG A 94 23.49 -12.24 -3.66
CA ARG A 94 24.67 -13.11 -3.47
C ARG A 94 25.46 -12.76 -2.21
N ARG A 95 25.03 -11.75 -1.46
CA ARG A 95 25.74 -11.19 -0.32
C ARG A 95 24.98 -11.45 0.98
N TYR A 96 25.73 -11.45 2.05
CA TYR A 96 25.22 -11.72 3.39
C TYR A 96 25.27 -10.46 4.25
N ALA A 97 24.51 -10.46 5.32
CA ALA A 97 24.65 -9.47 6.38
C ALA A 97 26.11 -9.38 6.86
N GLY A 98 26.61 -8.17 7.04
CA GLY A 98 28.01 -7.83 7.34
C GLY A 98 28.89 -7.61 6.11
N ASP A 99 28.44 -7.97 4.91
CA ASP A 99 29.19 -7.66 3.68
C ASP A 99 29.05 -6.16 3.35
N VAL A 100 30.13 -5.53 2.88
CA VAL A 100 30.13 -4.14 2.42
C VAL A 100 30.11 -4.09 0.90
N LEU A 101 29.19 -3.31 0.34
CA LEU A 101 29.08 -3.05 -1.10
C LEU A 101 29.58 -1.65 -1.45
N SER A 102 30.44 -1.59 -2.47
CA SER A 102 30.84 -0.35 -3.14
C SER A 102 29.87 -0.06 -4.28
N LEU A 103 29.13 1.04 -4.20
CA LEU A 103 28.12 1.44 -5.18
C LEU A 103 28.55 2.71 -5.89
N ALA A 104 28.52 2.72 -7.22
CA ALA A 104 28.53 3.96 -7.98
C ALA A 104 27.13 4.26 -8.48
N VAL A 105 26.67 5.49 -8.26
CA VAL A 105 25.35 5.95 -8.70
C VAL A 105 25.46 7.23 -9.52
N GLN A 106 24.52 7.39 -10.44
CA GLN A 106 24.30 8.61 -11.19
C GLN A 106 23.14 9.38 -10.54
N ARG A 107 23.44 10.59 -10.06
CA ARG A 107 22.46 11.55 -9.52
C ARG A 107 22.46 12.80 -10.41
N GLY A 108 21.48 12.90 -11.29
CA GLY A 108 21.52 13.85 -12.40
C GLY A 108 22.71 13.56 -13.31
N GLU A 109 23.58 14.56 -13.52
CA GLU A 109 24.80 14.40 -14.32
C GLU A 109 26.01 13.92 -13.50
N GLN A 110 25.90 13.83 -12.18
CA GLN A 110 27.02 13.52 -11.29
C GLN A 110 27.13 12.02 -11.03
N ARG A 111 28.36 11.48 -11.07
CA ARG A 111 28.70 10.16 -10.55
C ARG A 111 29.14 10.28 -9.10
N LEU A 112 28.48 9.56 -8.20
CA LEU A 112 28.74 9.52 -6.76
C LEU A 112 29.07 8.09 -6.34
N GLU A 113 29.93 7.93 -5.33
CA GLU A 113 30.33 6.63 -4.80
C GLU A 113 29.92 6.50 -3.32
N PHE A 114 29.42 5.32 -2.96
CA PHE A 114 28.88 5.01 -1.64
C PHE A 114 29.37 3.64 -1.18
N GLN A 115 29.61 3.51 0.13
CA GLN A 115 29.86 2.23 0.79
C GLN A 115 28.65 1.89 1.65
N VAL A 116 28.10 0.69 1.47
CA VAL A 116 26.91 0.25 2.18
C VAL A 116 27.15 -1.11 2.81
N GLU A 117 27.18 -1.16 4.13
CA GLU A 117 27.19 -2.42 4.88
C GLU A 117 25.79 -3.03 4.89
N LEU A 118 25.67 -4.24 4.37
CA LEU A 118 24.41 -4.98 4.38
C LEU A 118 24.10 -5.47 5.79
N VAL A 119 22.85 -5.35 6.21
CA VAL A 119 22.38 -5.84 7.51
C VAL A 119 21.44 -7.01 7.32
N ARG A 120 21.20 -7.78 8.39
CA ARG A 120 20.23 -8.89 8.37
C ARG A 120 18.80 -8.36 8.26
N GLU A 121 18.49 -7.35 9.07
CA GLU A 121 17.16 -6.77 9.22
C GLU A 121 17.31 -5.25 9.29
N ILE A 122 16.42 -4.53 8.64
CA ILE A 122 16.29 -3.07 8.78
C ILE A 122 15.14 -2.77 9.74
N PRO A 123 15.17 -1.62 10.43
CA PRO A 123 14.02 -1.16 11.20
C PRO A 123 12.76 -1.15 10.32
N PRO A 124 11.62 -1.69 10.79
CA PRO A 124 10.39 -1.66 10.02
C PRO A 124 10.02 -0.23 9.68
N TYR A 125 9.67 0.00 8.41
CA TYR A 125 9.22 1.30 7.95
C TYR A 125 7.98 1.72 8.74
N GLN A 126 8.07 2.88 9.39
CA GLN A 126 6.94 3.53 10.02
C GLN A 126 6.53 4.73 9.18
N ARG A 127 5.27 4.76 8.78
CA ARG A 127 4.74 5.81 7.92
C ARG A 127 4.78 7.17 8.63
N PRO A 128 5.46 8.19 8.06
CA PRO A 128 5.35 9.54 8.55
C PRO A 128 3.99 10.12 8.18
N PHE A 129 3.44 10.88 9.11
CA PHE A 129 2.11 11.46 9.01
C PHE A 129 2.20 12.98 9.16
N LEU A 130 1.67 13.68 8.16
CA LEU A 130 1.60 15.14 8.14
C LEU A 130 0.36 15.63 8.88
N GLY A 131 -0.77 14.93 8.77
CA GLY A 131 -2.00 15.29 9.46
C GLY A 131 -3.11 15.84 8.60
N ILE A 132 -3.18 15.51 7.31
CA ILE A 132 -4.24 16.04 6.43
C ILE A 132 -4.96 14.96 5.63
N LEU A 133 -6.17 15.30 5.18
CA LEU A 133 -6.78 14.70 4.00
C LEU A 133 -6.72 15.68 2.83
N PRO A 134 -6.34 15.23 1.62
CA PRO A 134 -6.44 16.05 0.43
C PRO A 134 -7.90 16.19 -0.04
N ARG A 135 -8.18 17.29 -0.74
CA ARG A 135 -9.41 17.47 -1.53
C ARG A 135 -9.29 16.68 -2.83
N ARG A 136 -10.39 16.07 -3.27
CA ARG A 136 -10.46 15.38 -4.56
C ARG A 136 -10.71 16.40 -5.65
N GLU A 137 -9.67 16.70 -6.41
CA GLU A 137 -9.75 17.60 -7.55
C GLU A 137 -9.99 16.80 -8.83
N ALA A 138 -10.61 17.44 -9.83
CA ALA A 138 -10.79 16.84 -11.14
C ALA A 138 -9.45 16.65 -11.85
N ASP A 139 -9.35 15.66 -12.73
CA ASP A 139 -8.15 15.47 -13.54
C ASP A 139 -7.84 16.76 -14.34
N GLY A 140 -6.58 17.20 -14.31
CA GLY A 140 -6.13 18.45 -14.92
C GLY A 140 -6.28 19.71 -14.06
N ALA A 141 -6.62 19.57 -12.77
CA ALA A 141 -6.59 20.67 -11.81
C ALA A 141 -5.19 21.28 -11.64
N SER A 142 -5.16 22.48 -11.04
CA SER A 142 -3.91 23.20 -10.75
C SER A 142 -2.97 22.40 -9.87
N SER A 143 -1.66 22.53 -10.13
CA SER A 143 -0.60 21.87 -9.35
C SER A 143 -0.75 22.15 -7.85
N GLY A 144 -0.41 21.17 -7.02
CA GLY A 144 -0.39 21.27 -5.56
C GLY A 144 -1.41 20.34 -4.89
N VAL A 145 -1.55 20.49 -3.58
CA VAL A 145 -2.46 19.66 -2.77
C VAL A 145 -3.35 20.55 -1.92
N THR A 146 -4.62 20.66 -2.30
CA THR A 146 -5.61 21.39 -1.49
C THR A 146 -6.02 20.55 -0.28
N VAL A 147 -5.98 21.15 0.91
CA VAL A 147 -6.36 20.52 2.17
C VAL A 147 -7.88 20.45 2.28
N ARG A 148 -8.42 19.24 2.46
CA ARG A 148 -9.84 18.99 2.76
C ARG A 148 -10.11 19.02 4.26
N TYR A 149 -9.24 18.38 5.03
CA TYR A 149 -9.39 18.20 6.47
C TYR A 149 -8.02 18.17 7.13
N VAL A 150 -7.94 18.73 8.33
CA VAL A 150 -6.75 18.70 9.17
C VAL A 150 -7.09 17.88 10.39
N TYR A 151 -6.29 16.85 10.66
CA TYR A 151 -6.48 16.00 11.83
C TYR A 151 -6.20 16.80 13.11
N PRO A 152 -7.07 16.72 14.13
CA PRO A 152 -6.76 17.22 15.46
C PRO A 152 -5.45 16.62 15.98
N ASP A 153 -4.70 17.40 16.76
CA ASP A 153 -3.44 16.98 17.40
C ASP A 153 -2.36 16.48 16.42
N SER A 154 -2.48 16.84 15.14
CA SER A 154 -1.53 16.45 14.10
C SER A 154 -0.45 17.53 13.86
N PRO A 155 0.67 17.18 13.18
CA PRO A 155 1.69 18.17 12.80
C PRO A 155 1.14 19.33 11.97
N ALA A 156 0.20 19.05 11.07
CA ALA A 156 -0.48 20.07 10.27
C ALA A 156 -1.29 21.03 11.15
N ALA A 157 -2.04 20.51 12.14
CA ALA A 157 -2.77 21.35 13.08
C ALA A 157 -1.83 22.21 13.94
N ALA A 158 -0.74 21.62 14.43
CA ALA A 158 0.27 22.32 15.22
C ALA A 158 0.96 23.46 14.45
N ALA A 159 1.04 23.34 13.11
CA ALA A 159 1.58 24.35 12.22
C ALA A 159 0.55 25.36 11.69
N ASP A 160 -0.66 25.41 12.27
CA ASP A 160 -1.78 26.26 11.82
C ASP A 160 -2.16 26.02 10.35
N MET A 161 -2.03 24.79 9.84
CA MET A 161 -2.59 24.44 8.54
C MET A 161 -4.12 24.38 8.65
N GLN A 162 -4.81 24.87 7.62
CA GLN A 162 -6.26 25.00 7.63
C GLN A 162 -6.88 24.29 6.40
N PRO A 163 -8.14 23.84 6.50
CA PRO A 163 -8.90 23.46 5.30
C PRO A 163 -8.86 24.57 4.24
N ALA A 164 -8.80 24.18 2.97
CA ALA A 164 -8.62 25.03 1.79
C ALA A 164 -7.22 25.66 1.60
N ASP A 165 -6.26 25.47 2.52
CA ASP A 165 -4.85 25.74 2.20
C ASP A 165 -4.42 24.85 1.02
N ARG A 166 -3.65 25.40 0.08
CA ARG A 166 -3.06 24.62 -1.03
C ARG A 166 -1.56 24.48 -0.84
N LEU A 167 -1.09 23.27 -0.56
CA LEU A 167 0.34 22.98 -0.47
C LEU A 167 0.96 23.01 -1.88
N VAL A 168 1.93 23.89 -2.08
CA VAL A 168 2.59 24.09 -3.38
C VAL A 168 4.07 23.72 -3.37
N LEU A 169 4.75 23.80 -2.22
CA LEU A 169 6.15 23.40 -2.07
C LEU A 169 6.33 22.45 -0.87
N LEU A 170 7.21 21.46 -1.05
CA LEU A 170 7.79 20.64 0.02
C LEU A 170 9.31 20.73 -0.07
N GLU A 171 9.97 21.19 0.99
CA GLU A 171 11.42 21.43 1.02
C GLU A 171 11.91 22.28 -0.17
N GLY A 172 11.16 23.33 -0.50
CA GLY A 172 11.46 24.24 -1.61
C GLY A 172 11.22 23.67 -3.01
N LYS A 173 10.73 22.44 -3.14
CA LYS A 173 10.43 21.81 -4.43
C LYS A 173 8.92 21.84 -4.73
N PRO A 174 8.51 22.18 -5.97
CA PRO A 174 7.11 22.12 -6.41
C PRO A 174 6.46 20.76 -6.17
N LEU A 175 5.23 20.78 -5.68
CA LEU A 175 4.34 19.64 -5.55
C LEU A 175 3.33 19.63 -6.70
N THR A 176 3.08 18.45 -7.27
CA THR A 176 2.11 18.30 -8.36
C THR A 176 0.72 17.91 -7.85
N ASN A 177 0.63 16.89 -7.01
CA ASN A 177 -0.64 16.34 -6.50
C ASN A 177 -0.42 15.54 -5.20
N ALA A 178 -1.50 14.96 -4.67
CA ALA A 178 -1.49 14.20 -3.43
C ALA A 178 -0.61 12.91 -3.49
N GLU A 179 -0.52 12.28 -4.66
CA GLU A 179 0.35 11.11 -4.87
C GLU A 179 1.83 11.49 -4.77
N ASP A 180 2.23 12.60 -5.41
CA ASP A 180 3.59 13.16 -5.31
C ASP A 180 3.93 13.55 -3.87
N LEU A 181 3.02 14.20 -3.16
CA LEU A 181 3.22 14.53 -1.74
C LEU A 181 3.41 13.26 -0.90
N ALA A 182 2.54 12.26 -1.03
CA ALA A 182 2.64 11.03 -0.27
C ALA A 182 3.94 10.25 -0.56
N LEU A 183 4.35 10.20 -1.84
CA LEU A 183 5.59 9.56 -2.26
C LEU A 183 6.83 10.29 -1.71
N ARG A 184 6.83 11.62 -1.73
CA ARG A 184 7.97 12.38 -1.16
C ARG A 184 8.05 12.22 0.35
N LEU A 185 6.92 12.23 1.05
CA LEU A 185 6.89 12.04 2.49
C LEU A 185 7.39 10.65 2.91
N SER A 186 7.20 9.61 2.09
CA SER A 186 7.68 8.26 2.42
C SER A 186 9.20 8.12 2.54
N SER A 187 9.95 9.17 2.15
CA SER A 187 11.41 9.23 2.25
C SER A 187 11.90 9.89 3.55
N PHE A 188 10.99 10.31 4.43
CA PHE A 188 11.30 10.96 5.70
C PHE A 188 10.99 10.06 6.90
N GLU A 189 11.65 10.35 8.01
CA GLU A 189 11.42 9.69 9.29
C GLU A 189 10.31 10.37 10.06
N VAL A 190 9.59 9.60 10.88
CA VAL A 190 8.84 10.17 12.00
C VAL A 190 9.80 11.01 12.84
N GLY A 191 9.41 12.24 13.17
CA GLY A 191 10.26 13.23 13.85
C GLY A 191 11.07 14.12 12.90
N SER A 192 11.03 13.90 11.58
CA SER A 192 11.67 14.80 10.62
C SER A 192 10.99 16.15 10.61
N ARG A 193 11.79 17.22 10.66
CA ARG A 193 11.31 18.60 10.51
C ARG A 193 11.24 18.94 9.03
N LEU A 194 10.09 19.46 8.59
CA LEU A 194 9.81 19.81 7.21
C LEU A 194 9.40 21.27 7.07
N ARG A 195 9.74 21.86 5.93
CA ARG A 195 9.29 23.18 5.46
C ARG A 195 8.34 23.01 4.28
N LEU A 196 7.17 23.63 4.41
CA LEU A 196 6.10 23.62 3.42
C LEU A 196 5.78 25.05 3.01
N ALA A 197 5.38 25.23 1.76
CA ALA A 197 4.70 26.46 1.35
C ALA A 197 3.24 26.15 1.04
N VAL A 198 2.34 26.90 1.67
CA VAL A 198 0.90 26.84 1.42
C VAL A 198 0.39 28.16 0.86
N GLU A 199 -0.51 28.08 -0.10
CA GLU A 199 -1.31 29.20 -0.56
C GLU A 199 -2.59 29.25 0.27
N ARG A 200 -2.80 30.37 0.98
CA ARG A 200 -4.02 30.67 1.74
C ARG A 200 -4.66 31.91 1.12
N GLY A 201 -5.69 31.70 0.30
CA GLY A 201 -6.23 32.78 -0.56
C GLY A 201 -5.19 33.24 -1.57
N ASN A 202 -4.75 34.50 -1.47
CA ASN A 202 -3.74 35.08 -2.36
C ASN A 202 -2.34 35.19 -1.71
N GLU A 203 -2.17 34.69 -0.49
CA GLU A 203 -0.92 34.76 0.26
C GLU A 203 -0.20 33.41 0.26
N VAL A 204 1.12 33.43 0.06
CA VAL A 204 1.98 32.26 0.28
C VAL A 204 2.54 32.32 1.69
N ARG A 205 2.28 31.27 2.49
CA ARG A 205 2.78 31.11 3.86
C ARG A 205 3.79 29.97 3.91
N GLN A 206 4.89 30.19 4.63
CA GLN A 206 5.85 29.14 4.94
C GLN A 206 5.48 28.53 6.29
N LEU A 207 5.29 27.22 6.31
CA LEU A 207 5.00 26.46 7.52
C LEU A 207 6.16 25.52 7.83
N GLU A 208 6.52 25.41 9.10
CA GLU A 208 7.43 24.38 9.58
C GLU A 208 6.69 23.43 10.50
N LEU A 209 6.87 22.12 10.29
CA LEU A 209 6.27 21.10 11.14
C LEU A 209 7.22 19.92 11.37
N VAL A 210 6.89 19.09 12.35
CA VAL A 210 7.62 17.86 12.66
C VAL A 210 6.70 16.68 12.41
N LEU A 211 7.07 15.79 11.49
CA LEU A 211 6.26 14.63 11.14
C LEU A 211 6.00 13.73 12.35
N ALA A 212 4.78 13.21 12.46
CA ALA A 212 4.39 12.29 13.52
C ALA A 212 4.19 10.88 12.97
N ALA A 213 3.96 9.91 13.85
CA ALA A 213 3.42 8.62 13.46
C ALA A 213 1.93 8.75 13.15
N GLU A 214 1.42 7.98 12.19
CA GLU A 214 0.00 7.94 11.88
C GLU A 214 -0.83 7.44 13.08
N PRO A 215 -1.93 8.12 13.45
CA PRO A 215 -2.81 7.66 14.51
C PRO A 215 -3.63 6.43 14.07
N GLU A 216 -3.97 5.56 15.04
CA GLU A 216 -4.79 4.36 14.81
C GLU A 216 -6.30 4.67 14.68
N HIS A 217 -6.74 5.89 15.03
CA HIS A 217 -8.16 6.24 15.11
C HIS A 217 -8.76 6.74 13.79
N ILE A 218 -10.06 6.50 13.62
CA ILE A 218 -10.84 6.98 12.47
C ILE A 218 -11.39 8.38 12.80
N PRO A 219 -11.34 9.35 11.87
CA PRO A 219 -12.02 10.63 12.04
C PRO A 219 -13.51 10.45 12.36
N PRO A 220 -14.07 11.23 13.30
CA PRO A 220 -15.48 11.11 13.67
C PRO A 220 -16.39 11.53 12.51
N GLU A 221 -16.04 12.62 11.84
CA GLU A 221 -16.76 13.18 10.71
C GLU A 221 -15.78 13.68 9.66
N LEU A 222 -16.21 13.70 8.40
CA LEU A 222 -15.41 14.17 7.28
C LEU A 222 -16.24 15.12 6.41
N PRO A 223 -15.72 16.32 6.07
CA PRO A 223 -16.40 17.22 5.13
C PRO A 223 -16.44 16.59 3.73
N PRO A 224 -17.32 17.00 2.81
CA PRO A 224 -17.36 16.45 1.45
C PRO A 224 -16.00 16.47 0.75
N ALA A 225 -15.70 15.42 -0.02
CA ALA A 225 -14.39 15.26 -0.64
C ALA A 225 -14.14 16.20 -1.83
N ARG A 226 -15.22 16.64 -2.47
CA ARG A 226 -15.24 17.48 -3.67
C ARG A 226 -16.55 18.24 -3.74
N ASP A 227 -16.60 19.25 -4.61
CA ASP A 227 -17.85 19.92 -4.93
C ASP A 227 -18.71 19.05 -5.84
N ALA A 228 -20.03 19.13 -5.64
CA ALA A 228 -20.99 18.55 -6.56
C ALA A 228 -21.06 19.41 -7.82
N LEU A 229 -20.69 18.82 -8.96
CA LEU A 229 -20.82 19.44 -10.28
C LEU A 229 -21.97 18.78 -11.05
N PRO A 230 -22.62 19.50 -11.97
CA PRO A 230 -23.53 18.89 -12.93
C PRO A 230 -22.82 17.75 -13.68
N LEU A 231 -23.49 16.59 -13.74
CA LEU A 231 -22.92 15.38 -14.33
C LEU A 231 -22.77 15.57 -15.85
N PRO A 232 -21.65 15.12 -16.45
CA PRO A 232 -21.49 15.18 -17.89
C PRO A 232 -22.54 14.29 -18.60
N PRO A 233 -22.93 14.65 -19.85
CA PRO A 233 -23.95 13.93 -20.60
C PRO A 233 -23.48 12.52 -20.98
N GLU A 234 -22.21 12.38 -21.39
CA GLU A 234 -21.60 11.09 -21.72
C GLU A 234 -20.89 10.52 -20.50
N ARG A 235 -21.32 9.34 -20.08
CA ARG A 235 -20.75 8.60 -18.95
C ARG A 235 -20.75 7.10 -19.22
N PRO A 236 -19.78 6.36 -18.64
CA PRO A 236 -19.81 4.91 -18.68
C PRO A 236 -21.05 4.36 -17.95
N ALA A 237 -21.29 3.06 -18.13
CA ALA A 237 -22.39 2.36 -17.49
C ALA A 237 -22.34 2.53 -15.95
N ARG A 238 -23.52 2.54 -15.32
CA ARG A 238 -23.69 2.81 -13.89
C ARG A 238 -24.84 1.99 -13.32
N GLY A 239 -24.96 1.97 -12.00
CA GLY A 239 -25.84 1.07 -11.27
C GLY A 239 -25.20 -0.32 -11.07
N PRO A 240 -26.01 -1.34 -10.73
CA PRO A 240 -25.54 -2.72 -10.65
C PRO A 240 -25.31 -3.28 -12.05
N LEU A 241 -24.12 -3.83 -12.26
CA LEU A 241 -23.64 -4.34 -13.55
C LEU A 241 -23.02 -5.73 -13.34
N PRO A 242 -23.42 -6.75 -14.11
CA PRO A 242 -22.69 -8.00 -14.13
C PRO A 242 -21.34 -7.80 -14.81
N LEU A 243 -20.27 -8.28 -14.18
CA LEU A 243 -18.93 -8.26 -14.71
C LEU A 243 -18.45 -9.70 -14.91
N LYS A 244 -18.20 -10.07 -16.16
CA LYS A 244 -17.71 -11.40 -16.56
C LYS A 244 -16.30 -11.29 -17.12
N ILE A 245 -15.43 -12.20 -16.69
CA ILE A 245 -14.08 -12.38 -17.23
C ILE A 245 -14.10 -13.69 -18.04
N PRO A 246 -13.97 -13.65 -19.38
CA PRO A 246 -14.19 -14.83 -20.23
C PRO A 246 -13.37 -16.08 -19.87
N GLU A 247 -12.17 -15.89 -19.30
CA GLU A 247 -11.27 -16.97 -18.90
C GLU A 247 -11.66 -17.65 -17.58
N PHE A 248 -12.65 -17.11 -16.85
CA PHE A 248 -13.05 -17.57 -15.53
C PHE A 248 -14.55 -17.91 -15.46
N GLN A 249 -14.88 -18.89 -14.62
CA GLN A 249 -16.27 -19.30 -14.38
C GLN A 249 -16.96 -18.44 -13.31
N GLN A 250 -16.18 -17.78 -12.46
CA GLN A 250 -16.70 -16.91 -11.41
C GLN A 250 -17.45 -15.72 -11.97
N GLU A 251 -18.46 -15.27 -11.23
CA GLU A 251 -19.23 -14.08 -11.53
C GLU A 251 -18.85 -12.95 -10.57
N CYS A 252 -19.00 -11.71 -11.02
CA CYS A 252 -18.75 -10.55 -10.19
C CYS A 252 -19.84 -9.51 -10.38
N LEU A 253 -20.36 -8.99 -9.26
CA LEU A 253 -21.22 -7.80 -9.26
C LEU A 253 -20.33 -6.57 -9.20
N LEU A 254 -20.51 -5.64 -10.13
CA LEU A 254 -19.93 -4.30 -10.09
C LEU A 254 -21.07 -3.32 -9.78
N TYR A 255 -20.89 -2.46 -8.79
CA TYR A 255 -21.81 -1.35 -8.54
C TYR A 255 -21.08 -0.02 -8.67
N VAL A 256 -21.58 0.82 -9.58
CA VAL A 256 -21.10 2.18 -9.82
C VAL A 256 -22.21 3.15 -9.43
N PRO A 257 -21.96 4.14 -8.55
CA PRO A 257 -23.00 5.01 -8.05
C PRO A 257 -23.57 5.90 -9.15
N GLU A 258 -24.85 6.28 -9.03
CA GLU A 258 -25.51 7.16 -9.99
C GLU A 258 -24.87 8.55 -10.09
N SER A 259 -24.22 8.97 -9.00
CA SER A 259 -23.43 10.19 -8.85
C SER A 259 -22.05 10.11 -9.50
N TYR A 260 -21.68 8.98 -10.14
CA TYR A 260 -20.39 8.81 -10.79
C TYR A 260 -20.11 9.90 -11.83
N ASP A 261 -18.97 10.57 -11.66
CA ASP A 261 -18.46 11.62 -12.52
C ASP A 261 -17.04 11.26 -12.98
N PRO A 262 -16.82 10.97 -14.28
CA PRO A 262 -15.54 10.50 -14.80
C PRO A 262 -14.40 11.52 -14.68
N ARG A 263 -14.70 12.78 -14.35
CA ARG A 263 -13.68 13.81 -14.09
C ARG A 263 -12.94 13.62 -12.78
N PHE A 264 -13.52 12.86 -11.84
CA PHE A 264 -12.95 12.61 -10.52
C PHE A 264 -12.56 11.14 -10.38
N ARG A 265 -11.56 10.90 -9.54
CA ARG A 265 -11.10 9.55 -9.20
C ARG A 265 -11.89 8.99 -8.01
N TYR A 266 -12.49 7.82 -8.19
CA TYR A 266 -13.30 7.15 -7.17
C TYR A 266 -12.49 6.10 -6.43
N GLY A 267 -12.76 5.91 -5.14
CA GLY A 267 -12.22 4.78 -4.40
C GLY A 267 -12.85 3.46 -4.89
N LEU A 268 -12.17 2.35 -4.68
CA LEU A 268 -12.62 1.04 -5.10
C LEU A 268 -12.63 0.07 -3.92
N ALA A 269 -13.82 -0.40 -3.54
CA ALA A 269 -14.00 -1.38 -2.48
C ALA A 269 -14.23 -2.77 -3.09
N VAL A 270 -13.32 -3.70 -2.80
CA VAL A 270 -13.48 -5.13 -3.12
C VAL A 270 -14.12 -5.81 -1.93
N TRP A 271 -15.38 -6.20 -2.06
CA TRP A 271 -16.15 -6.83 -0.99
C TRP A 271 -16.16 -8.34 -1.15
N LEU A 272 -15.69 -9.05 -0.13
CA LEU A 272 -15.48 -10.49 -0.16
C LEU A 272 -16.40 -11.16 0.87
N HIS A 273 -17.29 -12.02 0.38
CA HIS A 273 -18.24 -12.72 1.23
C HIS A 273 -17.56 -13.74 2.17
N GLY A 274 -18.21 -13.98 3.31
CA GLY A 274 -17.92 -15.14 4.17
C GLY A 274 -18.52 -16.43 3.59
N PRO A 275 -18.49 -17.55 4.33
CA PRO A 275 -19.03 -18.82 3.86
C PRO A 275 -20.52 -18.71 3.44
N GLY A 276 -20.88 -19.38 2.33
CA GLY A 276 -22.25 -19.44 1.81
C GLY A 276 -22.61 -18.39 0.76
N GLY A 277 -21.68 -17.52 0.37
CA GLY A 277 -21.93 -16.49 -0.65
C GLY A 277 -22.72 -15.28 -0.11
N PHE A 278 -23.45 -14.62 -1.00
CA PHE A 278 -24.25 -13.43 -0.66
C PHE A 278 -25.45 -13.23 -1.60
N GLN A 279 -26.46 -12.53 -1.12
CA GLN A 279 -27.60 -12.02 -1.89
C GLN A 279 -27.32 -10.59 -2.36
N GLU A 280 -27.55 -10.31 -3.64
CA GLU A 280 -27.17 -9.03 -4.25
C GLU A 280 -28.04 -7.89 -3.73
N GLU A 281 -29.32 -8.12 -3.55
CA GLU A 281 -30.27 -7.12 -3.06
C GLU A 281 -29.89 -6.65 -1.65
N ALA A 282 -29.53 -7.57 -0.76
CA ALA A 282 -29.10 -7.26 0.60
C ALA A 282 -27.77 -6.49 0.63
N LEU A 283 -26.82 -6.88 -0.23
CA LEU A 283 -25.55 -6.18 -0.36
C LEU A 283 -25.75 -4.76 -0.88
N LEU A 284 -26.53 -4.60 -1.96
CA LEU A 284 -26.81 -3.31 -2.57
C LEU A 284 -27.61 -2.39 -1.63
N ALA A 285 -28.61 -2.91 -0.91
CA ALA A 285 -29.37 -2.14 0.07
C ALA A 285 -28.46 -1.47 1.12
N ARG A 286 -27.34 -2.12 1.47
CA ARG A 286 -26.36 -1.59 2.42
C ARG A 286 -25.32 -0.66 1.77
N TRP A 287 -24.83 -0.99 0.59
CA TRP A 287 -23.70 -0.27 -0.03
C TRP A 287 -24.09 0.84 -1.01
N GLN A 288 -25.30 0.83 -1.56
CA GLN A 288 -25.71 1.76 -2.62
C GLN A 288 -25.53 3.23 -2.21
N ARG A 289 -26.06 3.58 -1.03
CA ARG A 289 -25.93 4.92 -0.47
C ARG A 289 -24.48 5.23 -0.07
N ALA A 290 -23.81 4.26 0.56
CA ALA A 290 -22.42 4.40 0.97
C ALA A 290 -21.48 4.73 -0.21
N CYS A 291 -21.69 4.09 -1.36
CA CYS A 291 -20.95 4.35 -2.59
C CYS A 291 -21.15 5.77 -3.12
N ALA A 292 -22.39 6.28 -3.06
CA ALA A 292 -22.69 7.64 -3.49
C ALA A 292 -22.10 8.69 -2.54
N ASP A 293 -22.22 8.48 -1.22
CA ASP A 293 -21.83 9.44 -0.19
C ASP A 293 -20.30 9.54 -0.01
N HIS A 294 -19.54 8.49 -0.34
CA HIS A 294 -18.08 8.41 -0.14
C HIS A 294 -17.25 8.33 -1.44
N ASP A 295 -17.86 8.58 -2.61
CA ASP A 295 -17.25 8.42 -3.93
C ASP A 295 -16.55 7.04 -4.07
N LEU A 296 -17.29 5.96 -3.84
CA LEU A 296 -16.79 4.58 -3.95
C LEU A 296 -17.48 3.83 -5.10
N ILE A 297 -16.71 3.00 -5.78
CA ILE A 297 -17.19 1.92 -6.64
C ILE A 297 -17.03 0.62 -5.86
N LEU A 298 -18.03 -0.26 -5.93
CA LEU A 298 -18.02 -1.54 -5.24
C LEU A 298 -17.86 -2.67 -6.25
N VAL A 299 -16.98 -3.62 -5.92
CA VAL A 299 -16.78 -4.86 -6.65
C VAL A 299 -17.01 -6.02 -5.69
N ALA A 300 -17.94 -6.91 -6.01
CA ALA A 300 -18.31 -8.06 -5.19
C ALA A 300 -18.20 -9.35 -6.03
N PRO A 301 -17.01 -9.97 -6.06
CA PRO A 301 -16.80 -11.25 -6.72
C PRO A 301 -17.49 -12.39 -5.94
N ARG A 302 -17.92 -13.43 -6.66
CA ARG A 302 -18.33 -14.70 -6.09
C ARG A 302 -17.17 -15.68 -6.17
N ALA A 303 -16.84 -16.32 -5.05
CA ALA A 303 -15.84 -17.38 -5.03
C ALA A 303 -16.31 -18.57 -5.87
N LEU A 304 -15.36 -19.31 -6.45
CA LEU A 304 -15.64 -20.56 -7.18
C LEU A 304 -16.33 -21.60 -6.28
N ASP A 305 -15.89 -21.69 -5.03
CA ASP A 305 -16.57 -22.43 -3.96
C ASP A 305 -17.20 -21.41 -2.99
N PRO A 306 -18.54 -21.40 -2.82
CA PRO A 306 -19.21 -20.44 -1.94
C PRO A 306 -18.73 -20.44 -0.48
N ASN A 307 -18.08 -21.52 -0.02
CA ASN A 307 -17.63 -21.65 1.37
C ASN A 307 -16.15 -21.28 1.58
N GLN A 308 -15.35 -21.18 0.53
CA GLN A 308 -13.90 -21.00 0.64
C GLN A 308 -13.30 -20.24 -0.55
N TRP A 309 -12.28 -19.44 -0.26
CA TRP A 309 -11.55 -18.68 -1.27
C TRP A 309 -10.24 -19.39 -1.62
N GLY A 310 -9.94 -19.51 -2.90
CA GLY A 310 -8.75 -20.18 -3.42
C GLY A 310 -7.87 -19.31 -4.31
N ARG A 311 -6.78 -19.92 -4.82
CA ARG A 311 -5.83 -19.23 -5.71
C ARG A 311 -6.46 -18.77 -7.03
N ALA A 312 -7.39 -19.56 -7.59
CA ALA A 312 -8.11 -19.18 -8.81
C ALA A 312 -8.95 -17.90 -8.61
N ASP A 313 -9.48 -17.69 -7.40
CA ASP A 313 -10.23 -16.47 -7.08
C ASP A 313 -9.32 -15.25 -6.99
N LEU A 314 -8.09 -15.40 -6.47
CA LEU A 314 -7.10 -14.31 -6.48
C LEU A 314 -6.81 -13.82 -7.90
N GLU A 315 -6.57 -14.76 -8.83
CA GLU A 315 -6.26 -14.45 -10.23
C GLU A 315 -7.48 -13.82 -10.94
N PHE A 316 -8.68 -14.33 -10.68
CA PHE A 316 -9.93 -13.74 -11.15
C PHE A 316 -10.11 -12.29 -10.67
N ILE A 317 -9.94 -12.05 -9.36
CA ILE A 317 -10.11 -10.71 -8.77
C ILE A 317 -9.10 -9.74 -9.36
N ARG A 318 -7.84 -10.15 -9.57
CA ARG A 318 -6.84 -9.29 -10.25
C ARG A 318 -7.35 -8.84 -11.63
N LYS A 319 -7.90 -9.76 -12.44
CA LYS A 319 -8.46 -9.43 -13.76
C LYS A 319 -9.68 -8.52 -13.68
N VAL A 320 -10.56 -8.75 -12.70
CA VAL A 320 -11.68 -7.86 -12.41
C VAL A 320 -11.19 -6.44 -12.11
N LEU A 321 -10.18 -6.27 -11.26
CA LEU A 321 -9.62 -4.96 -10.93
C LEU A 321 -8.98 -4.29 -12.15
N ASP A 322 -8.23 -5.02 -12.97
CA ASP A 322 -7.64 -4.50 -14.20
C ASP A 322 -8.75 -4.00 -15.17
N GLN A 323 -9.84 -4.77 -15.33
CA GLN A 323 -10.97 -4.39 -16.17
C GLN A 323 -11.73 -3.17 -15.62
N VAL A 324 -11.97 -3.08 -14.31
CA VAL A 324 -12.64 -1.91 -13.71
C VAL A 324 -11.78 -0.65 -13.87
N ARG A 325 -10.47 -0.74 -13.61
CA ARG A 325 -9.54 0.40 -13.74
C ARG A 325 -9.33 0.88 -15.18
N SER A 326 -9.56 0.02 -16.17
CA SER A 326 -9.53 0.44 -17.58
C SER A 326 -10.82 1.15 -18.03
N ARG A 327 -11.91 1.02 -17.28
CA ARG A 327 -13.24 1.52 -17.65
C ARG A 327 -13.71 2.72 -16.83
N TYR A 328 -13.23 2.83 -15.58
CA TYR A 328 -13.60 3.87 -14.64
C TYR A 328 -12.35 4.55 -14.07
N SER A 329 -12.47 5.82 -13.70
CA SER A 329 -11.41 6.60 -13.07
C SER A 329 -11.30 6.21 -11.60
N ILE A 330 -10.29 5.39 -11.29
CA ILE A 330 -10.06 4.85 -9.95
C ILE A 330 -8.89 5.56 -9.30
N ASP A 331 -9.08 5.98 -8.05
CA ASP A 331 -8.03 6.54 -7.21
C ASP A 331 -7.10 5.41 -6.73
N PRO A 332 -5.82 5.39 -7.17
CA PRO A 332 -4.87 4.35 -6.78
C PRO A 332 -4.51 4.38 -5.29
N LEU A 333 -4.84 5.47 -4.58
CA LEU A 333 -4.62 5.61 -3.14
C LEU A 333 -5.78 5.05 -2.30
N ARG A 334 -6.94 4.79 -2.92
CA ARG A 334 -8.19 4.40 -2.26
C ARG A 334 -8.79 3.09 -2.77
N VAL A 335 -7.94 2.13 -3.14
CA VAL A 335 -8.36 0.76 -3.44
C VAL A 335 -8.22 -0.09 -2.18
N ALA A 336 -9.28 -0.76 -1.75
CA ALA A 336 -9.27 -1.57 -0.54
C ALA A 336 -10.01 -2.90 -0.71
N ALA A 337 -9.50 -3.94 -0.05
CA ALA A 337 -10.19 -5.20 0.11
C ALA A 337 -10.87 -5.27 1.48
N HIS A 338 -12.14 -5.65 1.50
CA HIS A 338 -12.95 -5.81 2.70
C HIS A 338 -13.59 -7.18 2.70
N GLY A 339 -13.59 -7.87 3.84
CA GLY A 339 -14.22 -9.18 3.91
C GLY A 339 -14.56 -9.66 5.31
N TYR A 340 -15.44 -10.66 5.36
CA TYR A 340 -15.88 -11.33 6.58
C TYR A 340 -15.38 -12.77 6.62
N GLN A 341 -14.82 -13.21 7.74
CA GLN A 341 -14.33 -14.58 7.95
C GLN A 341 -13.40 -15.05 6.84
N THR A 342 -13.78 -16.06 6.04
CA THR A 342 -12.98 -16.56 4.92
C THR A 342 -12.73 -15.47 3.86
N GLY A 343 -13.68 -14.57 3.63
CA GLY A 343 -13.50 -13.39 2.79
C GLY A 343 -12.53 -12.38 3.39
N GLY A 344 -12.49 -12.23 4.72
CA GLY A 344 -11.52 -11.36 5.40
C GLY A 344 -10.09 -11.93 5.32
N ALA A 345 -9.94 -13.26 5.43
CA ALA A 345 -8.66 -13.92 5.19
C ALA A 345 -8.20 -13.72 3.74
N MET A 346 -9.11 -13.84 2.76
CA MET A 346 -8.80 -13.54 1.35
C MET A 346 -8.48 -12.05 1.14
N ALA A 347 -9.10 -11.13 1.90
CA ALA A 347 -8.76 -9.71 1.84
C ALA A 347 -7.28 -9.46 2.19
N TYR A 348 -6.74 -10.16 3.20
CA TYR A 348 -5.31 -10.12 3.50
C TYR A 348 -4.46 -10.70 2.38
N VAL A 349 -4.84 -11.86 1.83
CA VAL A 349 -4.11 -12.49 0.72
C VAL A 349 -4.06 -11.54 -0.48
N LEU A 350 -5.17 -10.92 -0.86
CA LEU A 350 -5.24 -9.90 -1.91
C LEU A 350 -4.33 -8.72 -1.60
N ALA A 351 -4.46 -8.14 -0.41
CA ALA A 351 -3.68 -6.96 -0.03
C ALA A 351 -2.17 -7.21 -0.01
N PHE A 352 -1.73 -8.42 0.35
CA PHE A 352 -0.31 -8.79 0.39
C PHE A 352 0.27 -9.21 -0.96
N ASN A 353 -0.55 -9.78 -1.86
CA ASN A 353 -0.09 -10.20 -3.19
C ASN A 353 -0.24 -9.11 -4.25
N LEU A 354 -1.23 -8.23 -4.10
CA LEU A 354 -1.53 -7.15 -5.04
C LEU A 354 -1.18 -5.79 -4.44
N ARG A 355 -0.01 -5.69 -3.78
CA ARG A 355 0.41 -4.45 -3.10
C ARG A 355 0.72 -3.29 -4.05
N ASP A 356 0.76 -3.54 -5.36
CA ASP A 356 0.77 -2.49 -6.39
C ASP A 356 -0.60 -1.82 -6.55
N LEU A 357 -1.68 -2.53 -6.21
CA LEU A 357 -3.07 -2.09 -6.39
C LEU A 357 -3.76 -1.69 -5.09
N ILE A 358 -3.64 -2.51 -4.04
CA ILE A 358 -4.43 -2.37 -2.82
C ILE A 358 -3.68 -1.53 -1.79
N ARG A 359 -4.40 -0.61 -1.15
CA ARG A 359 -3.91 0.35 -0.14
C ARG A 359 -4.59 0.19 1.21
N GLY A 360 -5.72 -0.50 1.26
CA GLY A 360 -6.43 -0.82 2.49
C GLY A 360 -6.86 -2.29 2.55
N VAL A 361 -6.78 -2.91 3.73
CA VAL A 361 -7.48 -4.16 4.04
C VAL A 361 -8.37 -3.98 5.26
N ALA A 362 -9.64 -4.36 5.15
CA ALA A 362 -10.60 -4.38 6.24
C ALA A 362 -11.05 -5.84 6.48
N ALA A 363 -10.67 -6.41 7.62
CA ALA A 363 -10.87 -7.82 7.94
C ALA A 363 -11.79 -7.98 9.15
N VAL A 364 -13.00 -8.47 8.93
CA VAL A 364 -14.02 -8.65 9.98
C VAL A 364 -14.04 -10.10 10.42
N ASP A 365 -13.80 -10.35 11.72
CA ASP A 365 -13.77 -11.69 12.33
C ASP A 365 -12.94 -12.69 11.50
N ALA A 366 -11.74 -12.29 11.10
CA ALA A 366 -10.93 -13.05 10.16
C ALA A 366 -9.48 -13.18 10.63
N PRO A 367 -8.92 -14.41 10.65
CA PRO A 367 -7.52 -14.60 11.00
C PRO A 367 -6.62 -14.14 9.86
N LEU A 368 -5.40 -13.75 10.22
CA LEU A 368 -4.33 -13.48 9.25
C LEU A 368 -3.75 -14.81 8.76
N PRO A 369 -3.86 -15.17 7.46
CA PRO A 369 -3.50 -16.50 6.99
C PRO A 369 -1.98 -16.72 6.85
N LEU A 370 -1.23 -15.65 6.62
CA LEU A 370 0.21 -15.67 6.43
C LEU A 370 0.85 -14.51 7.21
N PRO A 371 2.10 -14.64 7.70
CA PRO A 371 2.82 -13.54 8.30
C PRO A 371 2.81 -12.31 7.37
N PRO A 372 2.61 -11.09 7.91
CA PRO A 372 2.57 -9.91 7.06
C PRO A 372 3.94 -9.69 6.42
N PRO A 373 4.02 -9.25 5.16
CA PRO A 373 5.29 -8.89 4.53
C PRO A 373 5.91 -7.68 5.23
N GLU A 374 7.16 -7.35 4.90
CA GLU A 374 7.77 -6.11 5.37
C GLU A 374 6.98 -4.88 4.88
N ASN A 375 6.81 -3.90 5.76
CA ASN A 375 6.14 -2.66 5.41
C ASN A 375 7.05 -1.86 4.46
N ASP A 376 6.50 -1.44 3.32
CA ASP A 376 7.27 -0.85 2.22
C ASP A 376 6.70 0.54 1.88
N PRO A 377 7.55 1.59 1.83
CA PRO A 377 7.12 2.95 1.52
C PRO A 377 6.39 3.08 0.16
N LEU A 378 6.74 2.27 -0.84
CA LEU A 378 6.11 2.31 -2.17
C LEU A 378 4.82 1.49 -2.26
N GLN A 379 4.64 0.54 -1.34
CA GLN A 379 3.53 -0.41 -1.33
C GLN A 379 2.78 -0.29 -0.01
N ARG A 380 2.44 0.96 0.33
CA ARG A 380 1.75 1.31 1.56
C ARG A 380 0.45 0.51 1.73
N LEU A 381 0.21 0.04 2.94
CA LEU A 381 -1.00 -0.68 3.29
C LEU A 381 -1.47 -0.25 4.68
N THR A 382 -2.75 0.08 4.77
CA THR A 382 -3.45 0.33 6.04
C THR A 382 -4.35 -0.86 6.35
N VAL A 383 -4.42 -1.27 7.60
CA VAL A 383 -5.23 -2.40 8.07
C VAL A 383 -6.31 -1.89 9.01
N LEU A 384 -7.55 -2.32 8.78
CA LEU A 384 -8.63 -2.29 9.74
C LEU A 384 -9.03 -3.73 10.07
N LEU A 385 -9.19 -4.05 11.34
CA LEU A 385 -9.70 -5.36 11.75
C LEU A 385 -10.68 -5.24 12.91
N THR A 386 -11.48 -6.29 13.10
CA THR A 386 -12.38 -6.39 14.26
C THR A 386 -11.91 -7.43 15.27
N THR A 387 -12.19 -7.19 16.54
CA THR A 387 -12.00 -8.15 17.64
C THR A 387 -13.33 -8.45 18.31
N ALA A 388 -13.50 -9.68 18.79
CA ALA A 388 -14.64 -10.08 19.61
C ALA A 388 -14.22 -11.18 20.59
N ARG A 389 -14.62 -11.09 21.85
CA ARG A 389 -14.15 -12.00 22.92
C ARG A 389 -14.51 -13.47 22.67
N ALA A 390 -15.71 -13.72 22.14
CA ALA A 390 -16.20 -15.07 21.84
C ALA A 390 -15.93 -15.53 20.40
N SER A 391 -15.10 -14.79 19.63
CA SER A 391 -14.69 -15.24 18.30
C SER A 391 -13.91 -16.56 18.39
N THR A 392 -14.19 -17.48 17.47
CA THR A 392 -13.38 -18.70 17.29
C THR A 392 -11.96 -18.40 16.80
N TYR A 393 -11.75 -17.20 16.24
CA TYR A 393 -10.47 -16.71 15.74
C TYR A 393 -9.76 -15.74 16.69
N ALA A 394 -10.30 -15.47 17.88
CA ALA A 394 -9.79 -14.43 18.79
C ALA A 394 -8.26 -14.50 18.99
N ARG A 395 -7.72 -15.69 19.30
CA ARG A 395 -6.27 -15.88 19.49
C ARG A 395 -5.46 -15.59 18.23
N GLN A 396 -5.96 -15.99 17.06
CA GLN A 396 -5.30 -15.74 15.79
C GLN A 396 -5.35 -14.25 15.40
N ILE A 397 -6.44 -13.56 15.73
CA ILE A 397 -6.60 -12.12 15.52
C ILE A 397 -5.65 -11.35 16.45
N ASP A 398 -5.53 -11.73 17.72
CA ASP A 398 -4.56 -11.11 18.65
C ASP A 398 -3.11 -11.30 18.19
N ALA A 399 -2.79 -12.49 17.68
CA ALA A 399 -1.49 -12.76 17.05
C ALA A 399 -1.27 -11.90 15.79
N ALA A 400 -2.31 -11.70 14.98
CA ALA A 400 -2.26 -10.84 13.80
C ALA A 400 -2.00 -9.37 14.18
N ILE A 401 -2.71 -8.84 15.18
CA ILE A 401 -2.49 -7.48 15.72
C ILE A 401 -1.03 -7.33 16.15
N SER A 402 -0.51 -8.29 16.90
CA SER A 402 0.87 -8.29 17.38
C SER A 402 1.88 -8.30 16.23
N ALA A 403 1.67 -9.16 15.22
CA ALA A 403 2.53 -9.25 14.04
C ALA A 403 2.51 -7.97 13.18
N LEU A 404 1.33 -7.38 12.97
CA LEU A 404 1.17 -6.14 12.21
C LEU A 404 1.82 -4.94 12.93
N ARG A 405 1.64 -4.83 14.26
CA ARG A 405 2.27 -3.78 15.07
C ARG A 405 3.80 -3.92 15.12
N ALA A 406 4.31 -5.15 15.21
CA ALA A 406 5.75 -5.41 15.15
C ALA A 406 6.37 -4.91 13.83
N ARG A 407 5.61 -4.97 12.73
CA ARG A 407 6.00 -4.48 11.40
C ARG A 407 5.57 -3.03 11.11
N LYS A 408 5.07 -2.31 12.12
CA LYS A 408 4.71 -0.88 12.03
C LYS A 408 3.68 -0.56 10.93
N TYR A 409 2.78 -1.50 10.63
CA TYR A 409 1.62 -1.20 9.78
C TYR A 409 0.71 -0.17 10.45
N SER A 410 0.07 0.68 9.65
CA SER A 410 -1.04 1.50 10.14
C SER A 410 -2.22 0.57 10.42
N LEU A 411 -2.65 0.52 11.68
CA LEU A 411 -3.63 -0.44 12.18
C LEU A 411 -4.77 0.28 12.89
N THR A 412 -6.00 -0.05 12.54
CA THR A 412 -7.21 0.35 13.26
C THR A 412 -7.91 -0.91 13.77
N VAL A 413 -8.24 -0.96 15.06
CA VAL A 413 -8.92 -2.10 15.68
C VAL A 413 -10.30 -1.66 16.16
N LEU A 414 -11.34 -2.33 15.69
CA LEU A 414 -12.72 -2.13 16.16
C LEU A 414 -13.13 -3.27 17.10
N ASP A 415 -13.42 -2.95 18.36
CA ASP A 415 -13.91 -3.93 19.33
C ASP A 415 -15.43 -4.12 19.19
N GLN A 416 -15.85 -5.33 18.82
CA GLN A 416 -17.27 -5.71 18.70
C GLN A 416 -17.87 -6.20 20.02
N GLY A 417 -17.09 -6.23 21.09
CA GLY A 417 -17.51 -6.70 22.41
C GLY A 417 -17.49 -8.22 22.51
N ASP A 418 -18.63 -8.81 22.89
CA ASP A 418 -18.67 -10.24 23.22
C ASP A 418 -18.78 -11.15 21.99
N GLN A 419 -19.73 -10.91 21.09
CA GLN A 419 -20.01 -11.82 19.98
C GLN A 419 -19.39 -11.37 18.66
N ALA A 420 -18.75 -12.31 17.97
CA ALA A 420 -18.30 -12.12 16.60
C ALA A 420 -19.49 -12.03 15.65
N ARG A 421 -19.50 -11.00 14.80
CA ARG A 421 -20.56 -10.76 13.82
C ARG A 421 -20.06 -9.90 12.68
N TYR A 422 -20.87 -9.83 11.62
CA TYR A 422 -20.67 -8.78 10.63
C TYR A 422 -20.90 -7.38 11.24
N LEU A 423 -20.43 -6.35 10.55
CA LEU A 423 -20.44 -4.98 11.05
C LEU A 423 -21.86 -4.49 11.39
N SER A 424 -22.00 -3.77 12.49
CA SER A 424 -23.20 -2.99 12.80
C SER A 424 -23.29 -1.76 11.89
N ASP A 425 -24.36 -0.98 11.97
CA ASP A 425 -24.49 0.25 11.19
C ASP A 425 -23.44 1.31 11.59
N ASP A 426 -23.12 1.39 12.89
CA ASP A 426 -22.08 2.30 13.38
C ASP A 426 -20.68 1.85 12.92
N GLU A 427 -20.33 0.58 13.10
CA GLU A 427 -19.04 0.03 12.67
C GLU A 427 -18.88 0.10 11.14
N PHE A 428 -19.98 -0.05 10.40
CA PHE A 428 -19.98 0.13 8.95
C PHE A 428 -19.76 1.59 8.57
N SER A 429 -20.39 2.54 9.27
CA SER A 429 -20.11 3.97 9.08
C SER A 429 -18.65 4.32 9.38
N GLN A 430 -18.06 3.70 10.40
CA GLN A 430 -16.63 3.80 10.70
C GLN A 430 -15.77 3.23 9.56
N LEU A 431 -16.10 2.04 9.03
CA LEU A 431 -15.43 1.47 7.85
C LEU A 431 -15.47 2.45 6.67
N LEU A 432 -16.61 3.06 6.39
CA LEU A 432 -16.75 4.00 5.27
C LEU A 432 -15.88 5.25 5.44
N ARG A 433 -15.81 5.82 6.65
CA ARG A 433 -14.89 6.93 6.96
C ARG A 433 -13.43 6.50 6.87
N TRP A 434 -13.12 5.27 7.23
CA TRP A 434 -11.79 4.70 7.07
C TRP A 434 -11.41 4.52 5.59
N LEU A 435 -12.33 4.00 4.75
CA LEU A 435 -12.15 3.89 3.30
C LEU A 435 -12.01 5.27 2.63
N ASP A 436 -12.77 6.26 3.12
CA ASP A 436 -12.70 7.63 2.68
C ASP A 436 -11.39 8.34 3.03
N SER A 437 -10.65 7.83 4.01
CA SER A 437 -9.41 8.42 4.51
C SER A 437 -8.15 7.60 4.24
N LEU A 438 -8.19 6.65 3.29
CA LEU A 438 -7.00 5.89 2.84
C LEU A 438 -5.96 6.75 2.12
N ASP A 439 -6.35 7.95 1.68
CA ASP A 439 -5.51 8.97 1.07
C ASP A 439 -4.93 9.98 2.08
N ARG A 440 -5.18 9.82 3.39
CA ARG A 440 -4.59 10.66 4.44
C ARG A 440 -3.07 10.73 4.36
N ILE A 441 -2.50 11.89 4.62
CA ILE A 441 -1.07 12.20 4.44
C ILE A 441 -0.47 12.65 5.75
#